data_AF-A0A2E8H6U0-F1
#
_entry.id   AF-A0A2E8H6U0-F1
#
_cell.length_a   1.000
_cell.length_b   1.000
_cell.length_c   1.000
_cell.angle_alpha   90.00
_cell.angle_beta   90.00
_cell.angle_gamma   90.00
#
_symmetry.space_group_name_H-M   'P 1'
#
loop_
_entity.id
_entity.type
_entity.pdbx_description
1 polymer ?
#
loop_
_entity_poly.entity_id
_entity_poly.type
_entity_poly.pdbx_seq_one_letter_code
_entity_poly.pdbx_strand_id
1 'polypeptide(L)'
;MSAMPENSPKTWLTYHLAHPGPDKAIPADPNCAIFYKGRYHLHYIYQSDDRKPSIADKGHSYAHVSSTDMVHWKWHPTVLTPPKTGHGMFSGTAFLTREGRPAIIYHG
;
A
#
# COMPACT_ATOMS: atom_id res chain seq x y z
N MET A 1 -10.35 -10.28 5.65
CA MET A 1 -10.10 -9.03 6.39
C MET A 1 -9.17 -9.38 7.54
N SER A 2 -7.97 -8.80 7.63
CA SER A 2 -7.15 -8.97 8.84
C SER A 2 -7.59 -7.92 9.85
N ALA A 3 -8.29 -8.33 10.91
CA ALA A 3 -8.56 -7.48 12.07
C ALA A 3 -7.30 -7.42 12.94
N MET A 4 -7.09 -6.31 13.63
CA MET A 4 -6.06 -6.21 14.67
C MET A 4 -6.39 -7.21 15.80
N PRO A 5 -5.42 -7.96 16.33
CA PRO A 5 -5.68 -8.86 17.44
C PRO A 5 -6.08 -8.11 18.70
N GLU A 6 -6.96 -8.75 19.47
CA GLU A 6 -7.53 -8.22 20.71
C GLU A 6 -6.46 -7.93 21.78
N ASN A 7 -5.33 -8.65 21.77
CA ASN A 7 -4.20 -8.46 22.68
C ASN A 7 -2.92 -8.20 21.89
N SER A 8 -2.69 -6.92 21.58
CA SER A 8 -1.50 -6.49 20.88
C SER A 8 -0.28 -6.39 21.83
N PRO A 9 0.92 -6.95 21.52
CA PRO A 9 2.09 -6.78 22.37
C PRO A 9 2.42 -5.30 22.58
N LYS A 10 3.03 -4.94 23.72
CA LYS A 10 3.44 -3.55 24.02
C LYS A 10 4.39 -2.94 22.98
N THR A 11 5.07 -3.77 22.21
CA THR A 11 5.97 -3.39 21.12
C THR A 11 5.26 -3.23 19.78
N TRP A 12 3.95 -3.48 19.71
CA TRP A 12 3.18 -3.27 18.49
C TRP A 12 2.94 -1.77 18.28
N LEU A 13 3.06 -1.36 17.03
CA LEU A 13 2.91 0.02 16.60
C LEU A 13 1.44 0.45 16.70
N THR A 14 0.99 0.87 17.89
CA THR A 14 -0.41 1.27 18.17
C THR A 14 -0.90 2.42 17.27
N TYR A 15 0.01 3.28 16.81
CA TYR A 15 -0.29 4.46 15.98
C TYR A 15 0.54 4.53 14.69
N HIS A 16 0.97 3.39 14.15
CA HIS A 16 1.58 3.36 12.82
C HIS A 16 0.81 2.44 11.88
N LEU A 17 0.87 2.76 10.59
CA LEU A 17 0.45 1.81 9.56
C LEU A 17 1.55 0.77 9.35
N ALA A 18 1.22 -0.49 9.56
CA ALA A 18 2.06 -1.63 9.21
C ALA A 18 1.29 -2.59 8.30
N HIS A 19 1.98 -3.27 7.38
CA HIS A 19 1.35 -4.31 6.56
C HIS A 19 0.84 -5.43 7.48
N PRO A 20 -0.40 -5.91 7.29
CA PRO A 20 -1.03 -6.85 8.19
C PRO A 20 -0.52 -8.27 7.95
N GLY A 21 -0.61 -9.10 8.99
CA GLY A 21 -0.43 -10.54 8.91
C GLY A 21 0.99 -11.04 9.23
N PRO A 22 1.12 -12.36 9.49
CA PRO A 22 2.41 -13.02 9.69
C PRO A 22 3.16 -13.28 8.36
N ASP A 23 2.55 -12.90 7.23
CA ASP A 23 3.06 -13.20 5.90
C ASP A 23 4.41 -12.52 5.68
N LYS A 24 5.27 -13.16 4.88
CA LYS A 24 6.60 -12.65 4.49
C LYS A 24 6.52 -11.47 3.51
N ALA A 25 5.47 -10.66 3.63
CA ALA A 25 5.36 -9.42 2.91
C ALA A 25 6.52 -8.52 3.31
N ILE A 26 7.13 -7.86 2.33
CA ILE A 26 8.21 -6.88 2.55
C ILE A 26 7.67 -5.51 2.16
N PRO A 27 7.12 -4.73 3.11
CA PRO A 27 6.71 -3.35 2.87
C PRO A 27 7.94 -2.48 2.60
N ALA A 28 7.81 -1.58 1.65
CA ALA A 28 8.84 -0.58 1.34
C ALA A 28 8.16 0.80 1.19
N ASP A 29 8.64 1.62 0.27
CA ASP A 29 8.32 3.03 0.14
C ASP A 29 6.80 3.35 0.21
N PRO A 30 6.39 4.35 1.03
CA PRO A 30 5.07 4.95 0.93
C PRO A 30 4.95 5.75 -0.36
N ASN A 31 3.80 5.65 -1.02
CA ASN A 31 3.61 6.11 -2.37
C ASN A 31 2.21 6.71 -2.58
N CYS A 32 2.13 7.67 -3.51
CA CYS A 32 0.84 8.15 -4.02
C CYS A 32 -0.15 8.60 -2.94
N ALA A 33 0.36 9.30 -1.91
CA ALA A 33 -0.45 9.86 -0.85
C ALA A 33 -1.28 11.04 -1.35
N ILE A 34 -2.60 11.03 -1.15
CA ILE A 34 -3.49 12.09 -1.62
C ILE A 34 -4.77 12.17 -0.78
N PHE A 35 -5.26 13.38 -0.51
CA PHE A 35 -6.60 13.56 0.03
C PHE A 35 -7.61 13.72 -1.10
N TYR A 36 -8.62 12.86 -1.16
CA TYR A 36 -9.65 12.90 -2.19
C TYR A 36 -10.99 12.41 -1.64
N LYS A 37 -12.08 13.15 -1.95
CA LYS A 37 -13.45 12.84 -1.53
C LYS A 37 -13.59 12.48 -0.04
N GLY A 38 -13.00 13.30 0.83
CA GLY A 38 -13.13 13.18 2.29
C GLY A 38 -12.23 12.11 2.93
N ARG A 39 -11.26 11.57 2.20
CA ARG A 39 -10.37 10.50 2.71
C ARG A 39 -8.93 10.74 2.30
N TYR A 40 -8.00 10.37 3.17
CA TYR A 40 -6.58 10.20 2.86
C TYR A 40 -6.39 8.84 2.22
N HIS A 41 -5.85 8.81 1.01
CA HIS A 41 -5.44 7.59 0.31
C HIS A 41 -3.92 7.48 0.39
N LEU A 42 -3.43 6.27 0.66
CA LEU A 42 -2.01 5.97 0.67
C LEU A 42 -1.80 4.63 -0.04
N HIS A 43 -0.82 4.59 -0.92
CA HIS A 43 -0.27 3.36 -1.46
C HIS A 43 1.09 3.12 -0.82
N TYR A 44 1.59 1.89 -0.89
CA TYR A 44 2.98 1.60 -0.59
C TYR A 44 3.40 0.32 -1.27
N ILE A 45 4.70 0.18 -1.51
CA ILE A 45 5.25 -1.00 -2.16
C ILE A 45 5.19 -2.19 -1.20
N TYR A 46 4.76 -3.35 -1.70
CA TYR A 46 4.89 -4.62 -1.00
C TYR A 46 5.24 -5.75 -1.97
N GLN A 47 5.87 -6.81 -1.46
CA GLN A 47 6.13 -8.06 -2.18
C GLN A 47 5.61 -9.24 -1.37
N SER A 48 4.66 -10.02 -1.90
CA SER A 48 3.97 -11.08 -1.14
C SER A 48 4.08 -12.49 -1.72
N ASP A 49 4.74 -12.73 -2.86
CA ASP A 49 4.87 -14.10 -3.41
C ASP A 49 5.97 -14.89 -2.68
N ASP A 50 5.58 -15.69 -1.70
CA ASP A 50 6.47 -16.49 -0.86
C ASP A 50 7.13 -17.66 -1.60
N ARG A 51 6.61 -18.04 -2.77
CA ARG A 51 7.18 -19.09 -3.64
C ARG A 51 8.40 -18.61 -4.41
N LYS A 52 8.67 -17.31 -4.42
CA LYS A 52 9.75 -16.72 -5.21
C LYS A 52 10.93 -16.31 -4.31
N PRO A 53 12.17 -16.72 -4.66
CA PRO A 53 13.31 -16.61 -3.75
C PRO A 53 13.89 -15.18 -3.67
N SER A 54 13.79 -14.37 -4.72
CA SER A 54 14.31 -12.99 -4.71
C SER A 54 13.20 -11.93 -4.77
N ILE A 55 13.49 -10.72 -4.27
CA ILE A 55 12.59 -9.56 -4.40
C ILE A 55 12.33 -9.24 -5.87
N ALA A 56 13.35 -9.38 -6.73
CA ALA A 56 13.22 -9.16 -8.17
C ALA A 56 12.17 -10.10 -8.79
N ASP A 57 12.16 -11.36 -8.38
CA ASP A 57 11.20 -12.35 -8.88
C ASP A 57 9.77 -12.08 -8.38
N LYS A 58 9.63 -11.68 -7.10
CA LYS A 58 8.33 -11.34 -6.49
C LYS A 58 7.63 -10.19 -7.20
N GLY A 59 8.42 -9.21 -7.64
CA GLY A 59 7.95 -7.99 -8.27
C GLY A 59 7.27 -7.03 -7.28
N HIS A 60 7.34 -5.74 -7.57
CA HIS A 60 6.74 -4.72 -6.71
C HIS A 60 5.25 -4.55 -7.03
N SER A 61 4.43 -4.58 -5.99
CA SER A 61 3.00 -4.29 -6.05
C SER A 61 2.67 -3.12 -5.14
N TYR A 62 1.59 -2.39 -5.41
CA TYR A 62 1.09 -1.34 -4.52
C TYR A 62 -0.04 -1.85 -3.65
N ALA A 63 0.15 -1.86 -2.33
CA ALA A 63 -0.96 -1.95 -1.39
C ALA A 63 -1.76 -0.64 -1.44
N HIS A 64 -3.06 -0.69 -1.14
CA HIS A 64 -3.90 0.51 -1.07
C HIS A 64 -4.66 0.55 0.25
N VAL A 65 -4.50 1.66 0.97
CA VAL A 65 -5.28 1.97 2.16
C VAL A 65 -5.91 3.35 2.06
N SER A 66 -7.01 3.56 2.80
CA SER A 66 -7.52 4.92 3.03
C SER A 66 -8.05 5.13 4.42
N SER A 67 -7.95 6.37 4.90
CA SER A 67 -8.30 6.79 6.25
C SER A 67 -9.08 8.11 6.24
N THR A 68 -9.86 8.35 7.29
CA THR A 68 -10.49 9.67 7.56
C THR A 68 -9.70 10.51 8.55
N ASP A 69 -8.75 9.91 9.28
CA ASP A 69 -8.04 10.53 10.41
C ASP A 69 -6.52 10.26 10.41
N MET A 70 -6.00 9.56 9.39
CA MET A 70 -4.62 9.12 9.24
C MET A 70 -4.11 8.15 10.34
N VAL A 71 -5.00 7.62 11.17
CA VAL A 71 -4.69 6.66 12.23
C VAL A 71 -5.39 5.33 11.96
N HIS A 72 -6.67 5.35 11.64
CA HIS A 72 -7.47 4.17 11.33
C HIS A 72 -7.54 3.96 9.82
N TRP A 73 -7.02 2.83 9.35
CA TRP A 73 -6.87 2.55 7.92
C TRP A 73 -7.82 1.45 7.45
N LYS A 74 -8.54 1.73 6.36
CA LYS A 74 -9.29 0.73 5.60
C LYS A 74 -8.40 0.18 4.49
N TRP A 75 -8.25 -1.14 4.45
CA TRP A 75 -7.56 -1.89 3.39
C TRP A 75 -8.44 -2.05 2.16
N HIS A 76 -7.87 -1.87 0.97
CA HIS A 76 -8.57 -2.05 -0.31
C HIS A 76 -7.85 -3.08 -1.19
N PRO A 77 -8.60 -3.87 -2.00
CA PRO A 77 -7.99 -4.68 -3.04
C PRO A 77 -7.23 -3.82 -4.04
N THR A 78 -6.06 -4.26 -4.46
CA THR A 78 -5.24 -3.58 -5.45
C THR A 78 -5.22 -4.34 -6.78
N VAL A 79 -5.25 -3.60 -7.88
CA VAL A 79 -4.97 -4.12 -9.23
C VAL A 79 -3.60 -3.66 -9.74
N LEU A 80 -2.87 -2.88 -8.95
CA LEU A 80 -1.55 -2.36 -9.26
C LEU A 80 -0.50 -3.40 -8.87
N THR A 81 -0.42 -4.45 -9.68
CA THR A 81 0.48 -5.59 -9.50
C THR A 81 1.09 -5.99 -10.84
N PRO A 82 2.30 -6.59 -10.86
CA PRO A 82 2.98 -6.92 -12.11
C PRO A 82 2.17 -7.78 -13.10
N PRO A 83 1.40 -8.80 -12.67
CA PRO A 83 0.56 -9.57 -13.59
C PRO A 83 -0.56 -8.76 -14.26
N LYS A 84 -0.93 -7.60 -13.71
CA LYS A 84 -1.99 -6.73 -14.23
C LYS A 84 -1.46 -5.53 -15.00
N THR A 85 -0.31 -5.00 -14.61
CA THR A 85 0.33 -3.84 -15.26
C THR A 85 1.34 -4.23 -16.33
N GLY A 86 1.87 -5.46 -16.29
CA GLY A 86 2.91 -5.94 -17.20
C GLY A 86 4.34 -5.56 -16.78
N HIS A 87 4.51 -4.87 -15.64
CA HIS A 87 5.79 -4.37 -15.15
C HIS A 87 5.76 -4.11 -13.63
N GLY A 88 6.87 -3.67 -13.03
CA GLY A 88 6.95 -3.43 -11.59
C GLY A 88 6.18 -2.18 -11.18
N MET A 89 5.68 -2.14 -9.94
CA MET A 89 5.14 -0.92 -9.33
C MET A 89 6.19 -0.28 -8.43
N PHE A 90 7.16 0.44 -9.00
CA PHE A 90 8.12 1.21 -8.23
C PHE A 90 7.56 2.58 -7.84
N SER A 91 8.30 3.31 -7.01
CA SER A 91 7.83 4.53 -6.36
C SER A 91 7.35 5.62 -7.32
N GLY A 92 6.45 6.44 -6.81
CA GLY A 92 5.70 7.44 -7.54
C GLY A 92 4.89 8.36 -6.63
N THR A 93 4.20 9.31 -7.23
CA THR A 93 3.40 10.31 -6.52
C THR A 93 1.99 10.41 -7.08
N ALA A 94 1.10 10.98 -6.29
CA ALA A 94 -0.26 11.31 -6.68
C ALA A 94 -0.42 12.82 -6.78
N PHE A 95 -1.29 13.27 -7.68
CA PHE A 95 -1.64 14.67 -7.85
C PHE A 95 -3.08 14.81 -8.32
N LEU A 96 -3.63 16.01 -8.18
CA LEU A 96 -4.89 16.37 -8.80
C LEU A 96 -4.61 17.04 -10.15
N THR A 97 -5.34 16.66 -11.19
CA THR A 97 -5.37 17.42 -12.44
C THR A 97 -5.99 18.79 -12.20
N ARG A 98 -5.91 19.68 -13.21
CA ARG A 98 -6.58 20.99 -13.16
C ARG A 98 -8.10 20.88 -12.93
N GLU A 99 -8.72 19.78 -13.36
CA GLU A 99 -10.15 19.50 -13.15
C GLU A 99 -10.46 18.80 -11.81
N GLY A 100 -9.47 18.67 -10.92
CA GLY A 100 -9.64 18.02 -9.62
C GLY A 100 -9.75 16.50 -9.69
N ARG A 101 -9.32 15.86 -10.78
CA ARG A 101 -9.29 14.40 -10.89
C ARG A 101 -7.98 13.86 -10.30
N PRO A 102 -8.03 12.82 -9.46
CA PRO A 102 -6.81 12.20 -8.94
C PRO A 102 -6.10 11.43 -10.05
N ALA A 103 -4.78 11.58 -10.09
CA ALA A 103 -3.88 10.87 -11.00
C ALA A 103 -2.63 10.43 -10.25
N ILE A 104 -1.97 9.40 -10.77
CA ILE A 104 -0.72 8.85 -10.23
C ILE A 104 0.31 8.79 -11.36
N ILE A 105 1.55 9.15 -11.04
CA ILE A 105 2.73 8.89 -11.87
C ILE A 105 3.74 8.08 -11.05
N TYR A 106 4.32 7.04 -11.64
CA TYR A 106 5.21 6.12 -10.94
C TYR A 106 6.21 5.49 -11.93
N HIS A 107 7.26 4.86 -11.41
CA HIS A 107 8.23 4.13 -12.22
C HIS A 107 7.78 2.67 -12.44
N GLY A 108 7.79 2.24 -13.71
CA GLY A 108 7.28 0.95 -14.15
C GLY A 108 8.36 -0.09 -14.38
#